data_AF-A0A4Z1J6V5-F1
#
_entry.id   AF-A0A4Z1J6V5-F1
#
_cell.length_a   1.000
_cell.length_b   1.000
_cell.length_c   1.000
_cell.angle_alpha   90.00
_cell.angle_beta   90.00
_cell.angle_gamma   90.00
#
_symmetry.space_group_name_H-M   'P 1'
#
loop_
_entity.id
_entity.type
_entity.pdbx_description
1 polymer ?
#
loop_
_entity_poly.entity_id
_entity_poly.type
_entity_poly.pdbx_seq_one_letter_code
_entity_poly.pdbx_strand_id
1 'polypeptide(L)'
;MISKYQFMEVNQQKRIAGLKINMPDIQKTLDTVRFLKTRKEGADPIQATFELNDTLYAKANIPATEEVYLWLGANVMLAYPIDEAEELLSNRLAAAKQSFANCEEDLDFLREQITTMEVATARVYNWDVTMKRKEKNESEVAEGKDGKTGSSNG
;
A
#
# COMPACT_ATOMS: atom_id res chain seq x y z
N MET A 1 13.03 12.08 12.56
CA MET A 1 13.50 11.26 11.43
C MET A 1 12.63 9.99 11.30
N ILE A 2 12.36 9.28 12.39
CA ILE A 2 11.39 8.15 12.46
C ILE A 2 9.97 8.50 11.97
N SER A 3 9.50 9.71 12.26
CA SER A 3 8.18 10.19 11.82
C SER A 3 8.00 10.19 10.30
N LYS A 4 9.09 10.34 9.52
CA LYS A 4 9.02 10.28 8.05
C LYS A 4 8.77 8.85 7.57
N TYR A 5 9.44 7.87 8.18
CA TYR A 5 9.24 6.45 7.85
C TYR A 5 7.84 5.97 8.22
N GLN A 6 7.34 6.35 9.39
CA GLN A 6 5.95 6.07 9.79
C GLN A 6 4.93 6.69 8.83
N PHE A 7 5.16 7.92 8.39
CA PHE A 7 4.29 8.54 7.38
C PHE A 7 4.32 7.80 6.04
N MET A 8 5.50 7.35 5.59
CA MET A 8 5.64 6.55 4.38
C MET A 8 4.94 5.18 4.51
N GLU A 9 5.03 4.53 5.67
CA GLU A 9 4.35 3.26 5.94
C GLU A 9 2.82 3.40 5.80
N VAL A 10 2.24 4.43 6.43
CA VAL A 10 0.80 4.70 6.34
C VAL A 10 0.35 4.96 4.89
N ASN A 11 1.18 5.65 4.10
CA ASN A 11 0.88 5.89 2.69
C ASN A 11 0.92 4.60 1.87
N GLN A 12 1.92 3.74 2.10
CA GLN A 12 1.99 2.44 1.42
C GLN A 12 0.86 1.51 1.82
N GLN A 13 0.46 1.48 3.10
CA GLN A 13 -0.71 0.75 3.57
C GLN A 13 -1.99 1.19 2.85
N LYS A 14 -2.20 2.51 2.69
CA LYS A 14 -3.35 3.04 1.92
C LYS A 14 -3.30 2.62 0.45
N ARG A 15 -2.11 2.63 -0.17
CA ARG A 15 -1.93 2.22 -1.57
C ARG A 15 -2.26 0.73 -1.76
N ILE A 16 -1.80 -0.12 -0.86
CA ILE A 16 -2.12 -1.56 -0.83
C ILE A 16 -3.61 -1.80 -0.66
N ALA A 17 -4.25 -1.09 0.27
CA ALA A 17 -5.70 -1.21 0.49
C ALA A 17 -6.50 -0.86 -0.78
N GLY A 18 -6.14 0.21 -1.48
CA GLY A 18 -6.76 0.58 -2.75
C GLY A 18 -6.54 -0.47 -3.85
N LEU A 19 -5.31 -0.98 -3.99
CA LEU A 19 -5.00 -2.04 -4.96
C LEU A 19 -5.76 -3.34 -4.67
N LYS A 20 -5.96 -3.69 -3.40
CA LYS A 20 -6.68 -4.89 -2.97
C LYS A 20 -8.17 -4.83 -3.29
N ILE A 21 -8.76 -3.63 -3.32
CA ILE A 21 -10.15 -3.42 -3.75
C ILE A 21 -10.26 -3.50 -5.28
N ASN A 22 -9.33 -2.85 -5.99
CA ASN A 22 -9.43 -2.72 -7.45
C ASN A 22 -9.07 -4.00 -8.22
N MET A 23 -8.15 -4.83 -7.70
CA MET A 23 -7.73 -6.06 -8.37
C MET A 23 -8.87 -7.05 -8.65
N PRO A 24 -9.71 -7.41 -7.66
CA PRO A 24 -10.87 -8.27 -7.88
C PRO A 24 -11.82 -7.72 -8.95
N ASP A 25 -12.00 -6.41 -9.02
CA ASP A 25 -12.90 -5.80 -9.99
C ASP A 25 -12.35 -5.93 -11.41
N ILE A 26 -11.06 -5.65 -11.62
CA ILE A 26 -10.39 -5.87 -12.93
C ILE A 26 -10.46 -7.36 -13.33
N GLN A 27 -10.28 -8.29 -12.38
CA GLN A 27 -10.37 -9.72 -12.65
C GLN A 27 -11.80 -10.11 -13.08
N LYS A 28 -12.84 -9.66 -12.37
CA LYS A 28 -14.24 -9.92 -12.75
C LYS A 28 -14.58 -9.35 -14.12
N THR A 29 -14.10 -8.14 -14.45
CA THR A 29 -14.31 -7.55 -15.78
C THR A 29 -13.64 -8.41 -16.85
N LEU A 30 -12.41 -8.86 -16.62
CA LEU A 30 -11.69 -9.72 -17.55
C LEU A 30 -12.37 -11.09 -17.74
N ASP A 31 -12.88 -11.68 -16.66
CA ASP A 31 -13.64 -12.93 -16.73
C ASP A 31 -14.95 -12.74 -17.51
N THR A 32 -15.59 -11.58 -17.39
CA THR A 32 -16.79 -11.23 -18.17
C THR A 32 -16.47 -11.07 -19.65
N VAL A 33 -15.36 -10.39 -20.00
CA VAL A 33 -14.92 -10.26 -21.40
C VAL A 33 -14.57 -11.62 -22.00
N ARG A 34 -13.89 -12.49 -21.24
CA ARG A 34 -13.63 -13.88 -21.64
C ARG A 34 -14.91 -14.68 -21.84
N PHE A 35 -15.88 -14.51 -20.96
CA PHE A 35 -17.19 -15.15 -21.11
C PHE A 35 -17.90 -14.69 -22.40
N LEU A 36 -17.88 -13.39 -22.70
CA LEU A 36 -18.42 -12.86 -23.95
C LEU A 36 -17.68 -13.42 -25.17
N LYS A 37 -16.35 -13.55 -25.11
CA LYS A 37 -15.52 -14.15 -26.17
C LYS A 37 -15.89 -15.60 -26.49
N THR A 38 -16.31 -16.39 -25.50
CA THR A 38 -16.70 -17.80 -25.73
C THR A 38 -18.02 -17.93 -26.50
N ARG A 39 -18.85 -16.88 -26.56
CA ARG A 39 -20.13 -16.87 -27.24
C ARG A 39 -20.00 -16.29 -28.65
N LYS A 40 -20.04 -17.17 -29.65
CA LYS A 40 -19.99 -16.81 -31.08
C LYS A 40 -21.38 -16.58 -31.68
N GLU A 41 -21.42 -16.07 -32.91
CA GLU A 41 -22.62 -15.90 -33.73
C GLU A 41 -23.47 -17.19 -33.73
N GLY A 42 -24.68 -17.11 -33.18
CA GLY A 42 -25.62 -18.24 -33.04
C GLY A 42 -25.89 -18.70 -31.60
N ALA A 43 -25.20 -18.14 -30.59
CA ALA A 43 -25.52 -18.41 -29.19
C ALA A 43 -26.83 -17.74 -28.73
N ASP A 44 -27.62 -18.44 -27.91
CA ASP A 44 -28.88 -17.92 -27.35
C ASP A 44 -28.68 -16.59 -26.59
N PRO A 45 -29.56 -15.58 -26.73
CA PRO A 45 -29.40 -14.31 -26.02
C PRO A 45 -29.22 -14.48 -24.50
N ILE A 46 -28.27 -13.75 -23.91
CA ILE A 46 -28.08 -13.78 -22.45
C ILE A 46 -29.16 -12.91 -21.82
N GLN A 47 -30.01 -13.50 -20.97
CA GLN A 47 -30.87 -12.71 -20.11
C GLN A 47 -30.04 -12.19 -18.93
N ALA A 48 -29.83 -10.88 -18.87
CA ALA A 48 -29.13 -10.20 -17.80
C ALA A 48 -30.03 -9.15 -17.15
N THR A 49 -29.80 -8.91 -15.86
CA THR A 49 -30.49 -7.87 -15.10
C THR A 49 -29.54 -6.69 -14.95
N PHE A 50 -29.85 -5.59 -15.63
CA PHE A 50 -29.07 -4.36 -15.62
C PHE A 50 -29.57 -3.40 -14.55
N GLU A 51 -28.65 -2.76 -13.84
CA GLU A 51 -28.93 -1.70 -12.90
C GLU A 51 -29.07 -0.36 -13.65
N LEU A 52 -30.26 0.23 -13.61
CA LEU A 52 -30.55 1.57 -14.17
C LEU A 52 -30.35 2.66 -13.11
N ASN A 53 -30.60 2.31 -11.85
CA ASN A 53 -30.44 3.13 -10.65
C ASN A 53 -30.25 2.17 -9.46
N ASP A 54 -29.74 2.64 -8.33
CA ASP A 54 -29.41 1.86 -7.12
C ASP A 54 -30.55 0.92 -6.65
N THR A 55 -31.81 1.26 -6.96
CA THR A 55 -33.00 0.46 -6.63
C THR A 55 -33.82 0.00 -7.85
N LEU A 56 -33.41 0.35 -9.07
CA LEU A 56 -34.14 0.04 -10.30
C LEU A 56 -33.31 -0.86 -11.22
N TYR A 57 -33.86 -2.05 -11.47
CA TYR A 57 -33.23 -3.04 -12.34
C TYR A 57 -34.16 -3.39 -13.51
N ALA A 58 -33.58 -3.56 -14.70
CA ALA A 58 -34.30 -4.00 -15.89
C ALA A 58 -33.71 -5.31 -16.43
N LYS A 59 -34.58 -6.19 -16.90
CA LYS A 59 -34.18 -7.41 -17.61
C LYS A 59 -33.97 -7.08 -19.08
N ALA A 60 -32.81 -7.44 -19.62
CA ALA A 60 -32.52 -7.30 -21.03
C ALA A 60 -31.91 -8.59 -21.58
N ASN A 61 -32.13 -8.82 -22.88
CA ASN A 61 -31.54 -9.94 -23.61
C ASN A 61 -30.39 -9.40 -24.45
N ILE A 62 -29.17 -9.88 -24.18
CA ILE A 62 -27.94 -9.43 -24.84
C ILE A 62 -27.66 -10.37 -26.02
N PRO A 63 -27.65 -9.89 -27.27
CA PRO A 63 -27.21 -10.67 -28.43
C PRO A 63 -25.69 -10.87 -28.40
N ALA A 64 -25.15 -11.72 -29.29
CA ALA A 64 -23.71 -11.81 -29.46
C ALA A 64 -23.15 -10.46 -29.93
N THR A 65 -22.11 -9.96 -29.26
CA THR A 65 -21.45 -8.68 -29.56
C THR A 65 -19.97 -8.92 -29.85
N GLU A 66 -19.38 -8.10 -30.71
CA GLU A 66 -17.96 -8.21 -31.09
C GLU A 66 -17.08 -7.17 -30.39
N GLU A 67 -17.69 -6.12 -29.83
CA GLU A 67 -17.02 -5.01 -29.16
C GLU A 67 -17.59 -4.77 -27.75
N VAL A 68 -16.75 -4.22 -26.88
CA VAL A 68 -17.08 -3.84 -25.51
C VAL A 68 -16.63 -2.41 -25.22
N TYR A 69 -17.41 -1.69 -24.43
CA TYR A 69 -17.09 -0.32 -24.03
C TYR A 69 -16.35 -0.34 -22.68
N LEU A 70 -15.14 0.20 -22.66
CA LEU A 70 -14.30 0.30 -21.46
C LEU A 70 -14.15 1.76 -21.02
N TRP A 71 -14.25 1.98 -19.71
CA TRP A 71 -13.99 3.28 -19.10
C TRP A 71 -12.51 3.41 -18.73
N LEU A 72 -11.81 4.34 -19.37
CA LEU A 72 -10.35 4.54 -19.19
C LEU A 72 -10.03 5.58 -18.09
N GLY A 73 -11.05 6.24 -17.55
CA GLY A 73 -10.92 7.37 -16.63
C GLY A 73 -11.00 8.72 -17.35
N ALA A 74 -10.88 9.81 -16.58
CA ALA A 74 -10.93 11.18 -17.09
C ALA A 74 -12.14 11.49 -18.02
N ASN A 75 -13.30 10.89 -17.74
CA ASN A 75 -14.52 11.00 -18.54
C ASN A 75 -14.40 10.44 -19.98
N VAL A 76 -13.49 9.49 -20.20
CA VAL A 76 -13.27 8.86 -21.50
C VAL A 76 -13.73 7.40 -21.48
N MET A 77 -14.61 7.06 -22.43
CA MET A 77 -15.05 5.71 -22.75
C MET A 77 -14.69 5.40 -24.20
N LEU A 78 -14.13 4.22 -24.46
CA LEU A 78 -13.80 3.77 -25.81
C LEU A 78 -14.34 2.37 -26.07
N ALA A 79 -14.76 2.12 -27.31
CA ALA A 79 -15.11 0.80 -27.80
C ALA A 79 -13.83 0.05 -28.18
N TYR A 80 -13.70 -1.19 -27.72
CA TYR A 80 -12.61 -2.08 -28.06
C TYR A 80 -13.19 -3.41 -28.56
N PRO A 81 -12.61 -4.02 -29.62
CA PRO A 81 -12.88 -5.41 -29.94
C PRO A 81 -12.58 -6.32 -28.75
N ILE A 82 -13.34 -7.40 -28.60
CA ILE A 82 -13.21 -8.32 -27.45
C ILE A 82 -11.76 -8.82 -27.25
N ASP A 83 -11.03 -9.08 -28.33
CA ASP A 83 -9.65 -9.56 -28.27
C ASP A 83 -8.68 -8.49 -27.71
N GLU A 84 -8.80 -7.24 -28.17
CA GLU A 84 -7.99 -6.13 -27.69
C GLU A 84 -8.34 -5.76 -26.24
N ALA A 85 -9.63 -5.85 -25.89
CA ALA A 85 -10.10 -5.63 -24.52
C ALA A 85 -9.53 -6.68 -23.55
N GLU A 86 -9.46 -7.95 -23.96
CA GLU A 86 -8.83 -9.01 -23.15
C GLU A 86 -7.34 -8.72 -22.92
N GLU A 87 -6.61 -8.37 -23.98
CA GLU A 87 -5.18 -8.05 -23.88
C GLU A 87 -4.96 -6.83 -22.97
N LEU A 88 -5.71 -5.75 -23.18
CA LEU A 88 -5.65 -4.53 -22.38
C LEU A 88 -5.90 -4.81 -20.88
N LEU A 89 -6.98 -5.52 -20.57
CA LEU A 89 -7.33 -5.86 -19.18
C LEU A 89 -6.30 -6.80 -18.55
N SER A 90 -5.76 -7.74 -19.32
CA SER A 90 -4.73 -8.67 -18.83
C SER A 90 -3.43 -7.95 -18.47
N ASN A 91 -2.99 -7.02 -19.33
CA ASN A 91 -1.84 -6.17 -19.10
C ASN A 91 -2.04 -5.25 -17.89
N ARG A 92 -3.23 -4.67 -17.74
CA ARG A 92 -3.60 -3.85 -16.57
C ARG A 92 -3.58 -4.66 -15.27
N LEU A 93 -4.09 -5.88 -15.31
CA LEU A 93 -4.10 -6.80 -14.17
C LEU A 93 -2.68 -7.22 -13.78
N ALA A 94 -1.82 -7.52 -14.76
CA ALA A 94 -0.41 -7.82 -14.52
C ALA A 94 0.33 -6.62 -13.88
N ALA A 95 0.13 -5.41 -14.43
CA ALA A 95 0.71 -4.20 -13.87
C ALA A 95 0.21 -3.91 -12.44
N ALA A 96 -1.08 -4.13 -12.17
CA ALA A 96 -1.63 -4.00 -10.83
C ALA A 96 -0.99 -5.01 -9.85
N LYS A 97 -0.84 -6.28 -10.27
CA LYS A 97 -0.20 -7.34 -9.47
C LYS A 97 1.26 -7.01 -9.16
N GLN A 98 2.00 -6.56 -10.16
CA GLN A 98 3.39 -6.12 -9.96
C GLN A 98 3.47 -4.94 -9.01
N SER A 99 2.60 -3.93 -9.19
CA SER A 99 2.55 -2.76 -8.31
C SER A 99 2.26 -3.18 -6.86
N PHE A 100 1.33 -4.10 -6.64
CA PHE A 100 1.02 -4.62 -5.31
C PHE A 100 2.20 -5.34 -4.67
N ALA A 101 2.87 -6.25 -5.39
CA ALA A 101 4.07 -6.92 -4.89
C ALA A 101 5.15 -5.92 -4.49
N ASN A 102 5.43 -4.92 -5.34
CA ASN A 102 6.39 -3.86 -5.02
C ASN A 102 5.96 -3.07 -3.77
N CYS A 103 4.67 -2.77 -3.60
CA CYS A 103 4.18 -2.08 -2.40
C CYS A 103 4.38 -2.92 -1.13
N GLU A 104 4.19 -4.23 -1.23
CA GLU A 104 4.33 -5.16 -0.11
C GLU A 104 5.79 -5.24 0.33
N GLU A 105 6.71 -5.41 -0.62
CA GLU A 105 8.16 -5.36 -0.37
C GLU A 105 8.60 -4.00 0.23
N ASP A 106 8.13 -2.88 -0.34
CA ASP A 106 8.41 -1.54 0.20
C ASP A 106 7.92 -1.40 1.65
N LEU A 107 6.76 -1.98 1.98
CA LEU A 107 6.15 -1.88 3.30
C LEU A 107 6.96 -2.67 4.32
N ASP A 108 7.37 -3.89 3.99
CA ASP A 108 8.21 -4.70 4.86
C ASP A 108 9.58 -4.07 5.07
N PHE A 109 10.19 -3.51 4.01
CA PHE A 109 11.40 -2.71 4.14
C PHE A 109 11.21 -1.53 5.11
N LEU A 110 10.13 -0.77 4.97
CA LEU A 110 9.84 0.36 5.86
C LEU A 110 9.67 -0.08 7.32
N ARG A 111 9.02 -1.21 7.58
CA ARG A 111 8.88 -1.77 8.95
C ARG A 111 10.24 -2.09 9.56
N GLU A 112 11.12 -2.77 8.82
CA GLU A 112 12.47 -3.09 9.28
C GLU A 112 13.30 -1.83 9.55
N GLN A 113 13.18 -0.81 8.69
CA GLN A 113 13.86 0.46 8.87
C GLN A 113 13.37 1.23 10.10
N ILE A 114 12.06 1.20 10.39
CA ILE A 114 11.50 1.80 11.60
C ILE A 114 12.11 1.13 12.83
N THR A 115 12.07 -0.20 12.92
CA THR A 115 12.63 -0.94 14.06
C THR A 115 14.13 -0.69 14.23
N THR A 116 14.89 -0.71 13.13
CA THR A 116 16.35 -0.47 13.17
C THR A 116 16.66 0.94 13.69
N MET A 117 15.92 1.94 13.20
CA MET A 117 16.09 3.33 13.61
C MET A 117 15.69 3.55 15.08
N GLU A 118 14.66 2.86 15.56
CA GLU A 118 14.21 2.92 16.95
C GLU A 118 15.30 2.39 17.89
N VAL A 119 15.85 1.22 17.57
CA VAL A 119 16.94 0.61 18.34
C VAL A 119 18.19 1.49 18.31
N ALA A 120 18.56 2.03 17.14
CA ALA A 120 19.72 2.92 17.03
C ALA A 120 19.54 4.20 17.87
N THR A 121 18.36 4.81 17.83
CA THR A 121 18.03 6.01 18.62
C THR A 121 18.09 5.69 20.13
N ALA A 122 17.54 4.55 20.55
CA ALA A 122 17.60 4.11 21.95
C ALA A 122 19.03 3.83 22.42
N ARG A 123 19.88 3.23 21.59
CA ARG A 123 21.30 3.00 21.92
C ARG A 123 22.06 4.31 22.12
N VAL A 124 21.86 5.29 21.24
CA VAL A 124 22.48 6.62 21.37
C VAL A 124 21.99 7.32 22.62
N TYR A 125 20.68 7.27 22.91
CA TYR A 125 20.11 7.84 24.13
C TYR A 125 20.69 7.17 25.39
N ASN A 126 20.75 5.83 25.42
CA ASN A 126 21.33 5.10 26.54
C ASN A 126 22.81 5.46 26.75
N TRP A 127 23.57 5.58 25.66
CA TRP A 127 24.97 6.01 25.71
C TRP A 127 25.10 7.43 26.27
N ASP A 128 24.31 8.39 25.79
CA ASP A 128 24.30 9.78 26.28
C ASP A 128 23.96 9.85 27.78
N VAL A 129 22.96 9.10 28.24
CA VAL A 129 22.62 9.02 29.68
C VAL A 129 23.77 8.44 30.50
N THR A 130 24.45 7.40 30.01
CA THR A 130 25.59 6.83 30.73
C THR A 130 26.78 7.79 30.81
N MET A 131 27.04 8.57 29.76
CA MET A 131 28.11 9.57 29.76
C MET A 131 27.81 10.71 30.73
N LYS A 132 26.60 11.28 30.67
CA LYS A 132 26.18 12.33 31.62
C LYS A 132 26.23 11.88 33.07
N ARG A 133 25.89 10.61 33.35
CA ARG A 133 26.03 10.03 34.70
C ARG A 133 27.49 9.89 35.13
N LYS A 134 28.39 9.49 34.22
CA LYS A 134 29.83 9.42 34.52
C LYS A 134 30.42 10.79 34.79
N GLU A 135 30.12 11.78 33.94
CA GLU A 135 30.57 13.16 34.13
C GLU A 135 30.08 13.75 35.46
N LYS A 136 28.81 13.50 35.82
CA LYS A 136 28.26 13.95 37.09
C LYS A 136 28.92 13.27 38.29
N ASN A 137 29.12 11.96 38.24
CA ASN A 137 29.83 11.24 39.29
C ASN A 137 31.29 11.71 39.43
N GLU A 138 31.97 12.00 38.32
CA GLU A 138 33.34 12.53 38.32
C GLU A 138 33.40 13.94 38.93
N SER A 139 32.41 14.80 38.66
CA SER A 139 32.29 16.11 39.31
C SER A 139 32.00 16.01 40.82
N GLU A 140 31.12 15.09 41.25
CA GLU A 140 30.80 14.89 42.68
C GLU A 140 32.01 14.31 43.45
N VAL A 141 32.81 13.45 42.81
CA VAL A 141 34.06 12.91 43.40
C VAL A 141 35.16 13.97 43.47
N ALA A 142 35.20 14.92 42.54
CA ALA A 142 36.12 16.06 42.59
C ALA A 142 35.76 17.03 43.73
N GLU A 143 34.48 17.41 43.86
CA GLU A 143 34.00 18.28 44.94
C GLU A 143 34.14 17.64 46.33
N GLY A 144 33.92 16.33 46.46
CA GLY A 144 34.09 15.59 47.71
C GLY A 144 35.55 15.44 48.19
N LYS A 145 36.54 15.61 47.30
CA LYS A 145 37.96 15.59 47.66
C LYS A 145 38.45 16.94 48.19
N ASP A 146 37.94 18.06 47.67
CA ASP A 146 38.28 19.40 48.17
C ASP A 146 37.67 19.70 49.55
N GLY A 147 36.54 19.08 49.91
CA GLY A 147 35.95 19.22 51.24
C GLY A 147 36.70 18.52 52.38
N LYS A 148 37.61 17.58 52.08
CA LYS A 148 38.29 16.73 53.10
C LYS A 148 39.71 17.21 53.45
N THR A 149 40.26 18.17 52.73
CA THR A 149 41.58 18.78 52.99
C THR A 149 41.52 20.02 53.90
N GLY A 150 40.32 20.45 54.33
CA GLY A 150 40.12 21.68 55.11
C GLY A 150 39.92 21.53 56.63
N SER A 151 40.18 20.36 57.24
CA SER A 151 40.11 20.25 58.70
C SER A 151 41.13 19.25 59.25
N SER A 152 42.36 19.72 59.43
CA SER A 152 43.30 19.15 60.38
C SER A 152 44.27 20.22 60.88
N ASN A 153 44.24 20.38 62.20
CA ASN A 153 45.20 21.02 63.11
C ASN A 153 45.21 22.54 63.28
N GLY A 154 45.06 22.95 64.54
CA GLY A 154 45.47 24.25 65.07
C GLY A 154 44.59 24.74 66.20
#